data_AF-A0A8B2NSC4-F1
#
_entry.id   AF-A0A8B2NSC4-F1
#
_cell.length_a   1.000
_cell.length_b   1.000
_cell.length_c   1.000
_cell.angle_alpha   90.00
_cell.angle_beta   90.00
_cell.angle_gamma   90.00
#
_symmetry.space_group_name_H-M   'P 1'
#
loop_
_entity.id
_entity.type
_entity.pdbx_description
1 polymer ?
#
loop_
_entity_poly.entity_id
_entity_poly.type
_entity_poly.pdbx_seq_one_letter_code
_entity_poly.pdbx_strand_id
1 'polypeptide(L)'
;MKPSLAAWAFANERALAQHRLTATGNTGQLLMRETGLSIDLVRSGALGGDMELGAMIAEGNIDILILFADPVTRQPHDVDPSALLRVATLAQTAIAINEASADFLIRSELMSRIYRRPHAQAALPSARKRLSARSDVTELS
;
A
#
# COMPACT_ATOMS: atom_id res chain seq x y z
N MET A 1 -0.11 -7.59 -16.13
CA MET A 1 -0.32 -6.88 -14.84
C MET A 1 0.92 -6.18 -14.32
N LYS A 2 2.03 -6.87 -14.02
CA LYS A 2 3.27 -6.19 -13.57
C LYS A 2 3.80 -5.12 -14.54
N PRO A 3 3.82 -5.35 -15.88
CA PRO A 3 4.20 -4.30 -16.83
C PRO A 3 3.26 -3.09 -16.78
N SER A 4 1.94 -3.34 -16.67
CA SER A 4 0.93 -2.28 -16.56
C SER A 4 1.12 -1.44 -15.29
N LEU A 5 1.40 -2.10 -14.15
CA LEU A 5 1.69 -1.39 -12.89
C LEU A 5 2.97 -0.55 -13.01
N ALA A 6 4.02 -1.08 -13.65
CA ALA A 6 5.26 -0.34 -13.85
C ALA A 6 5.08 0.87 -14.78
N ALA A 7 4.35 0.71 -15.88
CA ALA A 7 4.01 1.81 -16.80
C ALA A 7 3.20 2.89 -16.09
N TRP A 8 2.18 2.50 -15.30
CA TRP A 8 1.39 3.42 -14.52
C TRP A 8 2.23 4.15 -13.45
N ALA A 9 3.12 3.43 -12.75
CA ALA A 9 3.99 4.03 -11.76
C ALA A 9 4.98 5.02 -12.38
N PHE A 10 5.54 4.72 -13.55
CA PHE A 10 6.40 5.63 -14.30
C PHE A 10 5.67 6.90 -14.70
N ALA A 11 4.45 6.78 -15.26
CA ALA A 11 3.63 7.93 -15.63
C ALA A 11 3.26 8.83 -14.43
N ASN A 12 3.26 8.28 -13.21
CA ASN A 12 2.89 8.98 -11.98
C ASN A 12 4.08 9.16 -11.02
N GLU A 13 5.33 9.00 -11.48
CA GLU A 13 6.52 8.95 -10.64
C GLU A 13 6.64 10.17 -9.69
N ARG A 14 6.33 11.36 -10.20
CA ARG A 14 6.47 12.62 -9.46
C ARG A 14 5.49 12.72 -8.29
N ALA A 15 4.29 12.18 -8.46
CA ALA A 15 3.30 12.11 -7.39
C ALA A 15 3.71 11.04 -6.38
N LEU A 16 4.09 9.85 -6.87
CA LEU A 16 4.51 8.73 -6.03
C LEU A 16 5.74 9.05 -5.16
N ALA A 17 6.69 9.85 -5.68
CA ALA A 17 7.88 10.27 -4.96
C ALA A 17 7.60 11.09 -3.68
N GLN A 18 6.38 11.61 -3.51
CA GLN A 18 5.97 12.36 -2.33
C GLN A 18 5.49 11.46 -1.18
N HIS A 19 5.42 10.15 -1.40
CA HIS A 19 4.87 9.18 -0.46
C HIS A 19 5.91 8.14 -0.05
N ARG A 20 5.66 7.47 1.09
CA ARG A 20 6.42 6.28 1.46
C ARG A 20 5.87 5.08 0.70
N LEU A 21 6.70 4.50 -0.15
CA LEU A 21 6.30 3.38 -1.01
C LEU A 21 6.78 2.06 -0.39
N THR A 22 5.90 1.06 -0.36
CA THR A 22 6.23 -0.30 0.08
C THR A 22 5.69 -1.29 -0.95
N ALA A 23 6.49 -2.30 -1.33
CA ALA A 23 6.08 -3.31 -2.29
C ALA A 23 6.68 -4.69 -1.99
N THR A 24 6.03 -5.74 -2.48
CA THR A 24 6.59 -7.10 -2.44
C THR A 24 7.82 -7.21 -3.32
N GLY A 25 8.82 -7.98 -2.89
CA GLY A 25 10.17 -8.03 -3.46
C GLY A 25 10.27 -7.86 -4.99
N ASN A 26 9.76 -8.82 -5.77
CA ASN A 26 9.86 -8.77 -7.23
C ASN A 26 9.15 -7.57 -7.86
N THR A 27 8.03 -7.13 -7.27
CA THR A 27 7.28 -5.96 -7.75
C THR A 27 8.05 -4.68 -7.43
N GLY A 28 8.53 -4.53 -6.19
CA GLY A 28 9.29 -3.35 -5.80
C GLY A 28 10.60 -3.20 -6.59
N GLN A 29 11.36 -4.29 -6.77
CA GLN A 29 12.57 -4.26 -7.59
C GLN A 29 12.31 -3.84 -9.04
N LEU A 30 11.22 -4.33 -9.63
CA LEU A 30 10.77 -3.90 -10.96
C LEU A 30 10.49 -2.39 -10.95
N LEU A 31 9.68 -1.91 -10.02
CA LEU A 31 9.30 -0.49 -9.95
C LEU A 31 10.52 0.43 -9.72
N MET A 32 11.42 0.08 -8.81
CA MET A 32 12.65 0.83 -8.56
C MET A 32 13.49 0.97 -9.82
N ARG A 33 13.63 -0.10 -10.60
CA ARG A 33 14.40 -0.08 -11.86
C ARG A 33 13.76 0.81 -12.92
N GLU A 34 12.44 0.73 -13.08
CA GLU A 34 11.74 1.45 -14.15
C GLU A 34 11.50 2.93 -13.82
N THR A 35 11.44 3.30 -12.53
CA THR A 35 11.03 4.66 -12.09
C THR A 35 12.10 5.41 -11.29
N GLY A 36 13.13 4.73 -10.79
CA GLY A 36 14.11 5.33 -9.87
C GLY A 36 13.57 5.66 -8.47
N LEU A 37 12.31 5.30 -8.17
CA LEU A 37 11.70 5.56 -6.86
C LEU A 37 12.36 4.73 -5.76
N SER A 38 12.46 5.31 -4.56
CA SER A 38 12.83 4.58 -3.34
C SER A 38 11.62 3.81 -2.83
N ILE A 39 11.74 2.49 -2.70
CA ILE A 39 10.64 1.60 -2.30
C ILE A 39 11.14 0.65 -1.21
N ASP A 40 10.44 0.63 -0.07
CA ASP A 40 10.67 -0.35 0.98
C ASP A 40 10.21 -1.73 0.51
N LEU A 41 11.09 -2.72 0.57
CA LEU A 41 10.78 -4.08 0.13
C LEU A 41 10.34 -4.95 1.31
N VAL A 42 9.18 -5.59 1.15
CA VAL A 42 8.79 -6.74 1.96
C VAL A 42 9.09 -8.04 1.21
N ARG A 43 8.83 -9.19 1.83
CA ARG A 43 8.99 -10.49 1.15
C ARG A 43 8.21 -10.54 -0.17
N SER A 44 8.61 -11.40 -1.10
CA SER A 44 7.79 -11.67 -2.28
C SER A 44 6.44 -12.27 -1.87
N GLY A 45 5.38 -12.08 -2.65
CA GLY A 45 4.06 -12.68 -2.37
C GLY A 45 4.13 -14.19 -2.10
N ALA A 46 4.87 -14.93 -2.94
CA ALA A 46 5.10 -16.38 -2.78
C ALA A 46 5.82 -16.80 -1.47
N LEU A 47 6.47 -15.85 -0.79
CA LEU A 47 7.17 -16.05 0.50
C LEU A 47 6.44 -15.37 1.66
N GLY A 48 5.15 -15.04 1.49
CA GLY A 48 4.32 -14.42 2.52
C GLY A 48 4.37 -12.89 2.56
N GLY A 49 4.84 -12.23 1.50
CA GLY A 49 4.82 -10.77 1.38
C GLY A 49 3.43 -10.17 1.49
N ASP A 50 2.41 -10.84 0.96
CA ASP A 50 1.02 -10.38 1.05
C ASP A 50 0.49 -10.41 2.49
N MET A 51 0.95 -11.38 3.29
CA MET A 51 0.63 -11.44 4.73
C MET A 51 1.33 -10.31 5.50
N GLU A 52 2.58 -10.00 5.14
CA GLU A 52 3.33 -8.89 5.73
C GLU A 52 2.65 -7.55 5.44
N LEU A 53 2.25 -7.30 4.18
CA LEU A 53 1.45 -6.13 3.83
C LEU A 53 0.10 -6.11 4.56
N GLY A 54 -0.57 -7.26 4.68
CA GLY A 54 -1.81 -7.38 5.44
C GLY A 54 -1.66 -6.99 6.91
N ALA A 55 -0.56 -7.40 7.55
CA ALA A 55 -0.24 -7.00 8.92
C ALA A 55 0.01 -5.48 9.02
N MET A 56 0.79 -4.91 8.09
CA MET A 56 1.03 -3.47 8.04
C MET A 56 -0.27 -2.68 7.84
N ILE A 57 -1.17 -3.14 6.98
CA ILE A 57 -2.49 -2.55 6.78
C ILE A 57 -3.32 -2.60 8.07
N ALA A 58 -3.36 -3.75 8.75
CA ALA A 58 -4.11 -3.91 10.00
C ALA A 58 -3.57 -3.02 11.14
N GLU A 59 -2.26 -2.73 11.14
CA GLU A 59 -1.61 -1.82 12.07
C GLU A 59 -1.75 -0.32 11.70
N GLY A 60 -2.31 -0.02 10.52
CA GLY A 60 -2.45 1.36 10.03
C GLY A 60 -1.17 1.94 9.42
N ASN A 61 -0.21 1.10 9.02
CA ASN A 61 1.08 1.51 8.44
C ASN A 61 1.06 1.65 6.90
N ILE A 62 -0.05 1.28 6.25
CA ILE A 62 -0.28 1.40 4.81
C ILE A 62 -1.60 2.13 4.60
N ASP A 63 -1.55 3.32 4.01
CA ASP A 63 -2.72 4.20 3.80
C ASP A 63 -3.53 3.85 2.54
N ILE A 64 -2.84 3.40 1.49
CA ILE A 64 -3.38 3.14 0.16
C ILE A 64 -2.77 1.83 -0.36
N LEU A 65 -3.61 0.97 -0.94
CA LEU A 65 -3.22 -0.28 -1.59
C LEU A 65 -3.47 -0.18 -3.10
N ILE A 66 -2.40 -0.25 -3.89
CA ILE A 66 -2.48 -0.40 -5.36
C ILE A 66 -2.12 -1.85 -5.71
N LEU A 67 -3.09 -2.61 -6.22
CA LEU A 67 -2.96 -4.04 -6.50
C LEU A 67 -3.53 -4.38 -7.88
N PHE A 68 -2.72 -4.33 -8.92
CA PHE A 68 -3.17 -4.74 -10.26
C PHE A 68 -3.29 -6.26 -10.33
N ALA A 69 -4.49 -6.75 -10.08
CA ALA A 69 -4.82 -8.18 -10.12
C ALA A 69 -5.29 -8.57 -11.53
N ASP A 70 -4.89 -9.74 -12.01
CA ASP A 70 -5.49 -10.35 -13.20
C ASP A 70 -6.70 -11.19 -12.77
N PRO A 71 -7.93 -10.87 -13.21
CA PRO A 71 -9.10 -11.67 -12.89
C PRO A 71 -9.32 -12.84 -13.85
N VAL A 72 -8.62 -12.91 -14.99
CA VAL A 72 -8.90 -13.84 -16.09
C VAL A 72 -7.84 -14.94 -16.20
N THR A 73 -6.55 -14.62 -16.01
CA THR A 73 -5.44 -15.56 -16.27
C THR A 73 -4.85 -16.22 -15.03
N ARG A 74 -5.49 -16.07 -13.86
CA ARG A 74 -5.00 -16.66 -12.59
C ARG A 74 -4.77 -18.16 -12.72
N GLN A 75 -3.57 -18.56 -12.39
CA GLN A 75 -3.19 -19.96 -12.28
C GLN A 75 -3.62 -20.52 -10.92
N PRO A 76 -3.88 -21.84 -10.81
CA PRO A 76 -4.27 -22.48 -9.55
C PRO A 76 -3.25 -22.34 -8.41
N HIS A 77 -1.99 -22.06 -8.74
CA HIS A 77 -0.90 -21.85 -7.78
C HIS A 77 -0.67 -20.36 -7.44
N ASP A 78 -1.43 -19.45 -8.06
CA ASP A 78 -1.36 -18.03 -7.70
C ASP A 78 -1.98 -17.83 -6.30
N VAL A 79 -1.30 -17.02 -5.49
CA VAL A 79 -1.80 -16.63 -4.17
C VAL A 79 -3.07 -15.80 -4.37
N ASP A 80 -4.16 -16.18 -3.70
CA ASP A 80 -5.42 -15.45 -3.76
C ASP A 80 -5.33 -14.11 -3.01
N PRO A 81 -5.45 -12.95 -3.68
CA PRO A 81 -5.41 -11.64 -3.03
C PRO A 81 -6.62 -11.37 -2.14
N SER A 82 -7.66 -12.21 -2.14
CA SER A 82 -8.90 -11.97 -1.38
C SER A 82 -8.64 -11.76 0.11
N ALA A 83 -7.65 -12.46 0.69
CA ALA A 83 -7.30 -12.27 2.09
C ALA A 83 -6.72 -10.86 2.35
N LEU A 84 -5.82 -10.38 1.51
CA LEU A 84 -5.23 -9.04 1.59
C LEU A 84 -6.29 -7.96 1.38
N LEU A 85 -7.13 -8.12 0.35
CA LEU A 85 -8.24 -7.21 0.05
C LEU A 85 -9.25 -7.15 1.22
N ARG A 86 -9.58 -8.29 1.82
CA ARG A 86 -10.46 -8.33 3.01
C ARG A 86 -9.89 -7.51 4.16
N VAL A 87 -8.60 -7.66 4.47
CA VAL A 87 -7.95 -6.89 5.53
C VAL A 87 -7.93 -5.39 5.19
N ALA A 88 -7.60 -5.03 3.95
CA ALA A 88 -7.61 -3.66 3.47
C ALA A 88 -8.99 -2.99 3.59
N THR A 89 -10.06 -3.71 3.22
CA THR A 89 -11.45 -3.24 3.31
C THR A 89 -11.86 -3.04 4.77
N LEU A 90 -11.59 -4.01 5.65
CA LEU A 90 -11.90 -3.88 7.09
C LEU A 90 -11.15 -2.71 7.74
N ALA A 91 -9.90 -2.48 7.33
CA ALA A 91 -9.08 -1.38 7.80
C ALA A 91 -9.44 -0.03 7.14
N GLN A 92 -10.42 0.03 6.24
CA GLN A 92 -10.82 1.23 5.49
C GLN A 92 -9.65 1.86 4.70
N THR A 93 -8.80 1.00 4.15
CA THR A 93 -7.71 1.39 3.24
C THR A 93 -8.29 1.81 1.91
N ALA A 94 -7.78 2.87 1.29
CA ALA A 94 -8.13 3.16 -0.10
C ALA A 94 -7.51 2.08 -1.00
N ILE A 95 -8.32 1.43 -1.82
CA ILE A 95 -7.89 0.29 -2.64
C ILE A 95 -8.09 0.65 -4.12
N ALA A 96 -7.06 0.44 -4.92
CA ALA A 96 -7.16 0.36 -6.37
C ALA A 96 -6.75 -1.03 -6.83
N ILE A 97 -7.63 -1.70 -7.58
CA ILE A 97 -7.37 -3.04 -8.12
C ILE A 97 -7.11 -3.06 -9.63
N ASN A 98 -7.16 -1.89 -10.25
CA ASN A 98 -6.92 -1.67 -11.68
C ASN A 98 -6.43 -0.24 -11.92
N GLU A 99 -6.03 0.04 -13.15
CA GLU A 99 -5.48 1.34 -13.54
C GLU A 99 -6.47 2.48 -13.34
N ALA A 100 -7.74 2.32 -13.74
CA ALA A 100 -8.75 3.35 -13.58
C ALA A 100 -8.94 3.77 -12.11
N SER A 101 -9.08 2.82 -11.19
CA SER A 101 -9.18 3.13 -9.76
C SER A 101 -7.90 3.79 -9.22
N ALA A 102 -6.72 3.36 -9.69
CA ALA A 102 -5.46 3.97 -9.28
C ALA A 102 -5.34 5.42 -9.78
N ASP A 103 -5.81 5.69 -10.99
CA ASP A 103 -5.84 7.02 -11.59
C ASP A 103 -6.72 8.01 -10.84
N PHE A 104 -7.88 7.56 -10.35
CA PHE A 104 -8.74 8.38 -9.49
C PHE A 104 -8.08 8.62 -8.12
N LEU A 105 -7.44 7.61 -7.53
CA LEU A 105 -6.78 7.76 -6.23
C LEU A 105 -5.61 8.73 -6.28
N ILE A 106 -4.69 8.58 -7.23
CA ILE A 106 -3.46 9.41 -7.31
C ILE A 106 -3.76 10.88 -7.62
N ARG A 107 -4.91 11.17 -8.25
CA ARG A 107 -5.38 12.53 -8.57
C ARG A 107 -6.29 13.13 -7.49
N SER A 108 -6.69 12.34 -6.49
CA SER A 108 -7.53 12.83 -5.40
C SER A 108 -6.80 13.90 -4.60
N GLU A 109 -7.49 15.00 -4.26
CA GLU A 109 -6.94 16.02 -3.35
C GLU A 109 -6.54 15.43 -1.99
N LEU A 110 -7.19 14.34 -1.58
CA LEU A 110 -6.90 13.62 -0.33
C LEU A 110 -5.54 12.93 -0.34
N MET A 111 -4.96 12.65 -1.52
CA MET A 111 -3.64 12.02 -1.65
C MET A 111 -2.54 12.86 -1.01
N SER A 112 -2.67 14.18 -1.07
CA SER A 112 -1.69 15.16 -0.58
C SER A 112 -1.85 15.54 0.90
N ARG A 113 -2.76 14.90 1.63
CA ARG A 113 -3.13 15.28 3.01
C ARG A 113 -3.14 14.07 3.93
N ILE A 114 -2.96 14.32 5.23
CA ILE A 114 -3.18 13.28 6.24
C ILE A 114 -4.69 12.95 6.26
N TYR A 115 -5.05 11.78 5.74
CA TYR A 115 -6.43 11.29 5.75
C TYR A 115 -6.68 10.39 6.95
N ARG A 116 -7.57 10.81 7.86
CA ARG A 116 -8.02 9.95 8.97
C ARG A 116 -9.14 9.05 8.50
N ARG A 117 -8.90 7.74 8.52
CA ARG A 117 -9.89 6.75 8.12
C ARG A 117 -11.12 6.77 9.04
N PRO A 118 -12.34 6.78 8.50
CA PRO A 118 -13.56 6.68 9.30
C PRO A 118 -13.62 5.32 9.98
N HIS A 119 -13.81 5.29 11.31
CA HIS A 119 -14.11 4.10 12.12
C HIS A 119 -13.56 2.76 11.59
N ALA A 120 -12.27 2.70 11.22
CA ALA A 120 -11.61 1.41 11.04
C ALA A 120 -11.74 0.72 12.39
N GLN A 121 -12.50 -0.39 12.43
CA GLN A 121 -12.80 -1.11 13.67
C GLN A 121 -11.48 -1.30 14.41
N ALA A 122 -11.35 -0.63 15.56
CA ALA A 122 -10.08 -0.23 16.12
C ALA A 122 -9.01 -1.32 15.91
N ALA A 123 -7.98 -0.99 15.12
CA ALA A 123 -6.76 -1.78 15.06
C ALA A 123 -6.40 -2.21 16.48
N LEU A 124 -6.03 -3.49 16.65
CA LEU A 124 -5.73 -4.09 17.94
C LEU A 124 -4.92 -3.10 18.82
N PRO A 125 -5.26 -2.95 20.12
CA PRO A 125 -4.83 -1.83 20.98
C PRO A 125 -3.30 -1.57 21.07
N SER A 126 -2.46 -2.43 20.51
CA SER A 126 -1.00 -2.29 20.45
C SER A 126 -0.49 -1.18 19.51
N ALA A 127 -1.24 -0.75 18.49
CA ALA A 127 -0.78 0.29 17.55
C ALA A 127 -0.87 1.72 18.11
N ARG A 128 -1.80 1.97 19.06
CA ARG A 128 -2.01 3.31 19.66
C ARG A 128 -0.81 3.84 20.44
N LYS A 129 0.04 2.96 20.97
CA LYS A 129 1.17 3.34 21.86
C LYS A 129 2.33 4.03 21.13
N ARG A 130 2.42 3.93 19.79
CA ARG A 130 3.52 4.53 19.01
C ARG A 130 3.23 5.94 18.49
N LEU A 131 1.96 6.32 18.29
CA LEU A 131 1.61 7.68 17.87
C LEU A 131 1.58 8.68 19.03
N SER A 132 1.18 8.28 20.24
CA SER A 132 1.21 9.18 21.41
C SER A 132 2.63 9.51 21.88
N ALA A 133 3.62 8.66 21.59
CA ALA A 133 5.01 8.87 22.00
C ALA A 133 5.80 9.85 21.12
N ARG A 134 5.24 10.29 19.97
CA ARG A 134 5.89 11.28 19.08
C ARG A 134 5.39 12.71 19.28
N SER A 135 4.24 12.91 19.91
CA SER A 135 3.73 14.25 20.27
C SER A 135 4.42 14.85 21.49
N ASP A 136 5.03 14.04 22.36
CA ASP A 136 5.60 14.50 23.64
C ASP A 136 7.06 15.00 23.54
N VAL A 137 7.67 14.96 22.35
CA VAL A 137 9.10 15.32 22.17
C VAL A 137 9.28 16.74 21.60
N THR A 138 8.19 17.48 21.34
CA THR A 138 8.28 18.83 20.72
C THR A 138 8.02 20.00 21.67
N GLU A 139 7.95 19.78 22.99
CA GLU A 139 7.76 20.84 24.00
C GLU A 139 8.91 21.02 24.99
N LEU A 140 10.11 20.50 24.69
CA LEU A 140 11.31 20.80 25.48
C LEU A 140 12.50 21.13 24.57
N SER A 141 12.54 22.39 24.10
CA SER A 141 13.76 23.14 23.72
C SER A 141 13.42 24.62 23.59
#